data_AF-A0A7S4Q0Y8-F1
#
_entry.id   AF-A0A7S4Q0Y8-F1
#
_cell.length_a   1.000
_cell.length_b   1.000
_cell.length_c   1.000
_cell.angle_alpha   90.00
_cell.angle_beta   90.00
_cell.angle_gamma   90.00
#
_symmetry.space_group_name_H-M   'P 1'
#
loop_
_entity.id
_entity.type
_entity.pdbx_description
1 polymer ?
#
loop_
_entity_poly.entity_id
_entity_poly.type
_entity_poly.pdbx_seq_one_letter_code
_entity_poly.pdbx_strand_id
1 'polypeptide(L)'
;PDGINNGAIGRDDGLGSDNDDDCDEERLTRMFLRHLRSKEVQEVARERRPEGEAFLRCVGLRRHNTGRRDDSMWKREIERRIDIFLERDTTPLQKRDFDFRVRRFLHEFSVHSGTVTRASEALSMVEDSTTGKRRDEVQNWPAYVATLLRRFEPKLYEVLAERDRRSRVEQRKVREAGAAGEVTDSLPTDVTTLTCGIESLEAAEPSVIDGREDGISGDSEVDDHRSVGSSGSRSREGSPAASRNSSSAGSHRGSSQGGGGPSTPASEP
;
A
#
# COMPACT_ATOMS: atom_id res chain seq x y z
N PRO A 1 7.21 -39.45 43.77
CA PRO A 1 8.00 -38.70 44.78
C PRO A 1 8.11 -37.25 44.31
N ASP A 2 7.35 -36.27 44.79
CA ASP A 2 6.71 -35.99 46.07
C ASP A 2 5.58 -34.97 45.72
N GLY A 3 4.60 -34.60 46.53
CA GLY A 3 4.31 -34.80 47.92
C GLY A 3 2.97 -34.10 48.12
N ILE A 4 2.09 -34.80 48.82
CA ILE A 4 0.71 -34.43 49.14
C ILE A 4 0.72 -33.12 49.95
N ASN A 5 -0.11 -32.15 49.59
CA ASN A 5 -0.59 -31.18 50.58
C ASN A 5 -2.05 -30.80 50.33
N ASN A 6 -2.93 -31.66 50.85
CA ASN A 6 -4.35 -31.39 51.05
C ASN A 6 -4.50 -30.42 52.22
N GLY A 7 -4.44 -29.13 51.91
CA GLY A 7 -4.72 -28.05 52.85
C GLY A 7 -6.21 -27.81 52.99
N ALA A 8 -6.75 -28.28 54.11
CA ALA A 8 -7.82 -27.69 54.91
C ALA A 8 -9.01 -27.03 54.17
N ILE A 9 -10.07 -27.83 54.07
CA ILE A 9 -11.46 -27.39 53.92
C ILE A 9 -11.84 -26.57 55.16
N GLY A 10 -11.71 -25.25 55.05
CA GLY A 10 -12.36 -24.30 55.94
C GLY A 10 -13.81 -24.15 55.52
N ARG A 11 -14.72 -24.69 56.33
CA ARG A 11 -16.14 -24.33 56.32
C ARG A 11 -16.22 -22.92 56.89
N ASP A 12 -16.41 -21.94 56.02
CA ASP A 12 -16.81 -20.60 56.43
C ASP A 12 -18.32 -20.53 56.31
N ASP A 13 -18.94 -20.37 57.48
CA ASP A 13 -20.36 -20.45 57.71
C ASP A 13 -20.99 -19.15 57.20
N GLY A 14 -22.01 -19.31 56.36
CA GLY A 14 -22.69 -18.21 55.70
C GLY A 14 -23.10 -17.10 56.66
N LEU A 15 -22.50 -15.93 56.43
CA LEU A 15 -23.19 -14.67 56.68
C LEU A 15 -23.83 -14.28 55.36
N GLY A 16 -25.10 -14.64 55.21
CA GLY A 16 -25.99 -14.02 54.23
C GLY A 16 -26.06 -12.54 54.56
N SER A 17 -25.19 -11.76 53.93
CA SER A 17 -25.34 -10.33 53.83
C SER A 17 -26.50 -10.14 52.86
N ASP A 18 -27.70 -9.91 53.42
CA ASP A 18 -28.84 -9.33 52.71
C ASP A 18 -28.39 -7.95 52.18
N ASN A 19 -27.68 -7.97 51.06
CA ASN A 19 -27.32 -6.79 50.29
C ASN A 19 -28.55 -6.34 49.51
N ASP A 20 -29.55 -5.82 50.21
CA ASP A 20 -30.64 -5.08 49.57
C ASP A 20 -30.13 -3.82 48.83
N ASP A 21 -28.87 -3.42 49.05
CA ASP A 21 -28.16 -2.34 48.33
C ASP A 21 -27.85 -2.66 46.85
N ASP A 22 -27.78 -3.94 46.44
CA ASP A 22 -27.47 -4.31 45.05
C ASP A 22 -28.62 -3.92 44.08
N CYS A 23 -29.84 -3.77 44.59
CA CYS A 23 -31.01 -3.41 43.78
C CYS A 23 -30.98 -1.96 43.27
N ASP A 24 -30.43 -1.03 44.05
CA ASP A 24 -30.37 0.38 43.67
C ASP A 24 -29.25 0.66 42.66
N GLU A 25 -28.12 -0.03 42.75
CA GLU A 25 -27.01 0.09 41.79
C GLU A 25 -27.43 -0.40 40.39
N GLU A 26 -28.15 -1.51 40.30
CA GLU A 26 -28.60 -2.03 39.01
C GLU A 26 -29.65 -1.10 38.36
N ARG A 27 -30.49 -0.47 39.18
CA ARG A 27 -31.48 0.52 38.71
C ARG A 27 -30.79 1.80 38.24
N LEU A 28 -29.80 2.30 38.97
CA LEU A 28 -28.99 3.46 38.59
C LEU A 28 -28.24 3.20 37.28
N THR A 29 -27.64 2.03 37.13
CA THR A 29 -26.94 1.62 35.91
C THR A 29 -27.88 1.60 34.70
N ARG A 30 -29.10 1.05 34.87
CA ARG A 30 -30.12 1.05 33.82
C ARG A 30 -30.58 2.47 33.45
N MET A 31 -30.76 3.34 34.44
CA MET A 31 -31.11 4.74 34.20
C MET A 31 -29.99 5.50 33.48
N PHE A 32 -28.74 5.29 33.87
CA PHE A 32 -27.57 5.91 33.25
C PHE A 32 -27.41 5.45 31.78
N LEU A 33 -27.51 4.14 31.51
CA LEU A 33 -27.44 3.62 30.14
C LEU A 33 -28.60 4.12 29.26
N ARG A 34 -29.81 4.28 29.84
CA ARG A 34 -30.94 4.90 29.14
C ARG A 34 -30.70 6.38 28.85
N HIS A 35 -30.08 7.10 29.79
CA HIS A 35 -29.73 8.50 29.61
C HIS A 35 -28.64 8.69 28.54
N LEU A 36 -27.60 7.84 28.51
CA LEU A 36 -26.60 7.85 27.45
C LEU A 36 -27.19 7.60 26.05
N ARG A 37 -28.30 6.86 25.98
CA ARG A 37 -29.06 6.59 24.74
C ARG A 37 -30.13 7.66 24.45
N SER A 38 -30.30 8.66 25.30
CA SER A 38 -31.29 9.72 25.08
C SER A 38 -30.91 10.56 23.86
N LYS A 39 -31.92 11.12 23.19
CA LYS A 39 -31.73 11.93 21.99
C LYS A 39 -30.85 13.16 22.28
N GLU A 40 -31.07 13.81 23.41
CA GLU A 40 -30.34 15.00 23.84
C GLU A 40 -28.84 14.71 24.04
N VAL A 41 -28.50 13.63 24.75
CA VAL A 41 -27.10 13.23 24.97
C VAL A 41 -26.45 12.81 23.65
N GLN A 42 -27.19 12.12 22.78
CA GLN A 42 -26.69 11.74 21.46
C GLN A 42 -26.52 12.94 20.51
N GLU A 43 -27.31 14.00 20.64
CA GLU A 43 -27.16 15.25 19.89
C GLU A 43 -25.94 16.04 20.38
N VAL A 44 -25.77 16.21 21.69
CA VAL A 44 -24.56 16.83 22.27
C VAL A 44 -23.31 16.03 21.88
N ALA A 45 -23.38 14.69 21.95
CA ALA A 45 -22.28 13.83 21.51
C ALA A 45 -22.03 13.91 19.99
N ARG A 46 -23.03 14.22 19.18
CA ARG A 46 -22.90 14.41 17.72
C ARG A 46 -22.35 15.80 17.37
N GLU A 47 -22.73 16.82 18.12
CA GLU A 47 -22.26 18.19 17.96
C GLU A 47 -20.80 18.35 18.44
N ARG A 48 -20.43 17.68 19.53
CA ARG A 48 -19.05 17.64 20.05
C ARG A 48 -18.14 16.62 19.34
N ARG A 49 -18.65 15.92 18.32
CA ARG A 49 -17.94 14.82 17.64
C ARG A 49 -16.78 15.19 16.71
N PRO A 50 -16.55 16.43 16.19
CA PRO A 50 -15.42 16.65 15.28
C PRO A 50 -14.05 16.42 15.96
N GLU A 51 -13.97 16.48 17.30
CA GLU A 51 -12.76 16.13 18.07
C GLU A 51 -12.75 14.67 18.57
N GLY A 52 -13.92 14.02 18.59
CA GLY A 52 -14.10 12.65 19.09
C GLY A 52 -13.48 11.55 18.21
N GLU A 53 -13.17 11.84 16.95
CA GLU A 53 -12.41 10.90 16.11
C GLU A 53 -10.95 10.73 16.55
N ALA A 54 -10.40 11.69 17.30
CA ALA A 54 -9.08 11.56 17.93
C ALA A 54 -9.17 10.70 19.21
N PHE A 55 -10.23 10.89 20.01
CA PHE A 55 -10.42 10.11 21.24
C PHE A 55 -10.72 8.62 20.95
N LEU A 56 -11.61 8.32 19.99
CA LEU A 56 -11.91 6.94 19.60
C LEU A 56 -10.71 6.22 18.94
N ARG A 57 -9.73 6.99 18.45
CA ARG A 57 -8.41 6.48 18.01
C ARG A 57 -7.54 6.04 19.20
N CYS A 58 -7.62 6.72 20.35
CA CYS A 58 -6.84 6.40 21.54
C CYS A 58 -7.40 5.22 22.36
N VAL A 59 -8.71 4.98 22.35
CA VAL A 59 -9.34 3.93 23.20
C VAL A 59 -9.44 2.55 22.50
N GLY A 60 -8.89 2.38 21.29
CA GLY A 60 -8.79 1.06 20.62
C GLY A 60 -10.12 0.39 20.22
N LEU A 61 -11.27 1.00 20.53
CA LEU A 61 -12.61 0.46 20.26
C LEU A 61 -13.05 0.63 18.80
N ARG A 62 -12.48 1.60 18.06
CA ARG A 62 -12.64 1.64 16.61
C ARG A 62 -11.64 0.65 16.03
N ARG A 63 -12.09 -0.60 15.87
CA ARG A 63 -11.51 -1.61 14.98
C ARG A 63 -11.02 -0.85 13.76
N HIS A 64 -9.70 -0.74 13.63
CA HIS A 64 -9.11 0.09 12.58
C HIS A 64 -9.80 -0.27 11.26
N ASN A 65 -10.32 0.74 10.56
CA ASN A 65 -10.53 0.64 9.12
C ASN A 65 -9.15 0.54 8.43
N THR A 66 -8.34 -0.46 8.81
CA THR A 66 -7.09 -0.83 8.13
C THR A 66 -7.38 -1.28 6.69
N GLY A 67 -8.64 -1.63 6.38
CA GLY A 67 -9.04 -2.04 5.04
C GLY A 67 -8.94 -0.95 3.97
N ARG A 68 -8.90 0.34 4.35
CA ARG A 68 -8.70 1.46 3.42
C ARG A 68 -7.99 2.63 4.10
N ARG A 69 -6.81 2.40 4.67
CA ARG A 69 -5.90 3.54 4.83
C ARG A 69 -5.53 3.95 3.40
N ASP A 70 -5.85 5.19 3.00
CA ASP A 70 -5.73 5.61 1.60
C ASP A 70 -4.32 5.33 1.08
N ASP A 71 -4.20 4.57 -0.01
CA ASP A 71 -2.92 4.34 -0.71
C ASP A 71 -2.20 5.66 -1.01
N SER A 72 -2.97 6.73 -1.24
CA SER A 72 -2.47 8.11 -1.40
C SER A 72 -1.76 8.66 -0.15
N MET A 73 -2.20 8.30 1.05
CA MET A 73 -1.50 8.67 2.29
C MET A 73 -0.17 7.92 2.38
N TRP A 74 -0.17 6.61 2.16
CA TRP A 74 1.07 5.82 2.19
C TRP A 74 2.06 6.27 1.13
N LYS A 75 1.58 6.58 -0.08
CA LYS A 75 2.41 7.14 -1.14
C LYS A 75 3.10 8.44 -0.70
N ARG A 76 2.35 9.41 -0.17
CA ARG A 76 2.90 10.69 0.33
C ARG A 76 3.91 10.48 1.48
N GLU A 77 3.58 9.57 2.38
CA GLU A 77 4.44 9.27 3.52
C GLU A 77 5.74 8.57 3.10
N ILE A 78 5.70 7.62 2.15
CA ILE A 78 6.89 7.02 1.57
C ILE A 78 7.73 8.06 0.81
N GLU A 79 7.10 8.93 0.03
CA GLU A 79 7.78 10.03 -0.65
C GLU A 79 8.50 10.95 0.33
N ARG A 80 7.82 11.36 1.41
CA ARG A 80 8.40 12.17 2.48
C ARG A 80 9.59 11.49 3.15
N ARG A 81 9.52 10.17 3.39
CA ARG A 81 10.63 9.41 3.99
C ARG A 81 11.84 9.32 3.06
N ILE A 82 11.61 9.17 1.76
CA ILE A 82 12.68 9.20 0.75
C ILE A 82 13.32 10.59 0.71
N ASP A 83 12.52 11.65 0.75
CA ASP A 83 13.04 13.02 0.72
C ASP A 83 13.89 13.31 1.97
N ILE A 84 13.42 12.97 3.18
CA ILE A 84 14.21 13.07 4.43
C ILE A 84 15.50 12.24 4.36
N PHE A 85 15.43 11.03 3.80
CA PHE A 85 16.61 10.17 3.63
C PHE A 85 17.66 10.83 2.71
N LEU A 86 17.22 11.48 1.63
CA LEU A 86 18.09 12.15 0.67
C LEU A 86 18.67 13.46 1.23
N GLU A 87 17.90 14.20 2.03
CA GLU A 87 18.35 15.45 2.69
C GLU A 87 19.55 15.28 3.62
N ARG A 88 19.86 14.06 4.05
CA ARG A 88 21.01 13.78 4.93
C ARG A 88 22.34 13.82 4.17
N ASP A 89 22.31 13.72 2.83
CA ASP A 89 23.49 13.69 1.95
C ASP A 89 24.58 12.66 2.35
N THR A 90 24.21 11.61 3.09
CA THR A 90 25.12 10.56 3.56
C THR A 90 25.45 9.52 2.47
N THR A 91 24.64 9.46 1.42
CA THR A 91 24.73 8.45 0.35
C THR A 91 24.76 9.12 -1.03
N PRO A 92 25.38 8.49 -2.06
CA PRO A 92 25.36 9.00 -3.43
C PRO A 92 24.01 8.77 -4.15
N LEU A 93 22.95 8.45 -3.41
CA LEU A 93 21.63 8.15 -3.97
C LEU A 93 20.91 9.45 -4.35
N GLN A 94 20.05 9.35 -5.35
CA GLN A 94 19.25 10.44 -5.89
C GLN A 94 17.79 10.03 -5.95
N LYS A 95 16.88 11.00 -6.02
CA LYS A 95 15.42 10.74 -6.08
C LYS A 95 15.00 9.83 -7.22
N ARG A 96 15.73 9.85 -8.35
CA ARG A 96 15.50 8.98 -9.52
C ARG A 96 15.87 7.51 -9.30
N ASP A 97 16.67 7.20 -8.28
CA ASP A 97 17.04 5.81 -7.96
C ASP A 97 15.92 5.08 -7.24
N PHE A 98 15.05 5.84 -6.59
CA PHE A 98 13.80 5.36 -6.03
C PHE A 98 12.75 5.29 -7.14
N ASP A 99 12.90 4.31 -8.03
CA ASP A 99 11.97 4.07 -9.13
C ASP A 99 10.61 3.55 -8.61
N PHE A 100 9.68 3.30 -9.54
CA PHE A 100 8.37 2.76 -9.19
C PHE A 100 8.44 1.43 -8.44
N ARG A 101 9.41 0.56 -8.75
CA ARG A 101 9.54 -0.77 -8.12
C ARG A 101 10.01 -0.64 -6.68
N VAL A 102 11.01 0.19 -6.43
CA VAL A 102 11.51 0.52 -5.09
C VAL A 102 10.40 1.16 -4.26
N ARG A 103 9.69 2.15 -4.79
CA ARG A 103 8.55 2.81 -4.11
C ARG A 103 7.43 1.84 -3.79
N ARG A 104 7.06 0.96 -4.73
CA ARG A 104 6.06 -0.09 -4.50
C ARG A 104 6.51 -1.05 -3.41
N PHE A 105 7.80 -1.39 -3.34
CA PHE A 105 8.33 -2.25 -2.29
C PHE A 105 8.21 -1.59 -0.90
N LEU A 106 8.58 -0.32 -0.78
CA LEU A 106 8.46 0.45 0.46
C LEU A 106 7.00 0.66 0.89
N HIS A 107 6.10 0.87 -0.07
CA HIS A 107 4.67 0.94 0.18
C HIS A 107 4.16 -0.36 0.83
N GLU A 108 4.57 -1.51 0.28
CA GLU A 108 4.14 -2.82 0.78
C GLU A 108 4.66 -3.10 2.19
N PHE A 109 5.83 -2.58 2.58
CA PHE A 109 6.26 -2.60 3.99
C PHE A 109 5.28 -1.89 4.91
N SER A 110 4.78 -0.73 4.48
CA SER A 110 3.88 0.08 5.29
C SER A 110 2.50 -0.55 5.39
N VAL A 111 2.03 -1.15 4.29
CA VAL A 111 0.75 -1.87 4.25
C VAL A 111 0.80 -3.15 5.10
N HIS A 112 1.84 -3.98 4.96
CA HIS A 112 1.93 -5.27 5.68
C HIS A 112 2.21 -5.09 7.17
N SER A 113 3.04 -4.12 7.56
CA SER A 113 3.34 -3.87 8.98
C SER A 113 2.34 -2.92 9.66
N GLY A 114 1.48 -2.25 8.88
CA GLY A 114 0.58 -1.19 9.35
C GLY A 114 1.28 0.09 9.80
N THR A 115 2.61 0.18 9.68
CA THR A 115 3.43 1.27 10.19
C THR A 115 4.53 1.70 9.20
N VAL A 116 4.93 2.97 9.25
CA VAL A 116 6.03 3.51 8.41
C VAL A 116 7.41 3.15 8.95
N THR A 117 7.47 2.68 10.21
CA THR A 117 8.72 2.36 10.90
C THR A 117 9.54 1.36 10.11
N ARG A 118 8.88 0.31 9.57
CA ARG A 118 9.58 -0.72 8.79
C ARG A 118 10.19 -0.20 7.49
N ALA A 119 9.53 0.76 6.82
CA ALA A 119 10.09 1.43 5.65
C ALA A 119 11.31 2.30 6.01
N SER A 120 11.30 2.92 7.19
CA SER A 120 12.42 3.74 7.66
C SER A 120 13.64 2.89 8.05
N GLU A 121 13.41 1.75 8.70
CA GLU A 121 14.47 0.76 8.99
C GLU A 121 15.10 0.20 7.71
N ALA A 122 14.28 -0.09 6.70
CA ALA A 122 14.76 -0.53 5.40
C ALA A 122 15.64 0.54 4.73
N LEU A 123 15.24 1.82 4.79
CA LEU A 123 16.05 2.94 4.29
C LEU A 123 17.35 3.11 5.08
N SER A 124 17.35 2.91 6.40
CA SER A 124 18.57 2.94 7.23
C SER A 124 19.57 1.87 6.77
N MET A 125 19.12 0.64 6.51
CA MET A 125 20.00 -0.42 6.00
C MET A 125 20.54 -0.11 4.59
N VAL A 126 19.72 0.54 3.75
CA VAL A 126 20.20 1.06 2.46
C VAL A 126 21.27 2.14 2.67
N GLU A 127 21.10 3.03 3.65
CA GLU A 127 22.10 4.01 4.06
C GLU A 127 23.43 3.33 4.38
N ASP A 128 23.42 2.38 5.30
CA ASP A 128 24.62 1.66 5.76
C ASP A 128 25.31 0.93 4.60
N SER A 129 24.52 0.34 3.69
CA SER A 129 25.03 -0.43 2.55
C SER A 129 25.55 0.42 1.39
N THR A 130 25.19 1.71 1.36
CA THR A 130 25.58 2.65 0.30
C THR A 130 26.55 3.72 0.77
N THR A 131 26.74 3.85 2.08
CA THR A 131 27.76 4.70 2.69
C THR A 131 29.15 4.29 2.20
N GLY A 132 29.92 5.28 1.73
CA GLY A 132 31.28 5.07 1.20
C GLY A 132 31.36 4.56 -0.24
N LYS A 133 30.24 4.21 -0.89
CA LYS A 133 30.24 3.88 -2.32
C LYS A 133 30.26 5.15 -3.16
N ARG A 134 31.01 5.14 -4.25
CA ARG A 134 30.91 6.21 -5.27
C ARG A 134 29.77 5.93 -6.23
N ARG A 135 29.18 7.01 -6.76
CA ARG A 135 28.12 6.95 -7.79
C ARG A 135 28.51 6.09 -9.00
N ASP A 136 29.77 6.15 -9.41
CA ASP A 136 30.28 5.49 -10.62
C ASP A 136 30.50 3.97 -10.44
N GLU A 137 30.55 3.48 -9.19
CA GLU A 137 30.80 2.05 -8.90
C GLU A 137 29.59 1.17 -9.23
N VAL A 138 28.39 1.76 -9.26
CA VAL A 138 27.14 1.04 -9.49
C VAL A 138 26.53 1.54 -10.80
N GLN A 139 26.53 0.68 -11.82
CA GLN A 139 25.98 1.02 -13.13
C GLN A 139 24.46 1.28 -13.10
N ASN A 140 23.73 0.58 -12.23
CA ASN A 140 22.28 0.67 -12.13
C ASN A 140 21.82 0.76 -10.67
N TRP A 141 21.74 1.99 -10.17
CA TRP A 141 21.34 2.30 -8.80
C TRP A 141 19.93 1.84 -8.43
N PRO A 142 18.87 2.07 -9.23
CA PRO A 142 17.54 1.53 -8.92
C PRO A 142 17.53 0.02 -8.72
N ALA A 143 18.24 -0.72 -9.58
CA ALA A 143 18.36 -2.17 -9.45
C ALA A 143 19.12 -2.56 -8.19
N TYR A 144 20.20 -1.86 -7.86
CA TYR A 144 20.99 -2.10 -6.66
C TYR A 144 20.16 -1.85 -5.39
N VAL A 145 19.46 -0.72 -5.28
CA VAL A 145 18.56 -0.43 -4.14
C VAL A 145 17.49 -1.50 -4.01
N ALA A 146 16.88 -1.92 -5.12
CA ALA A 146 15.92 -3.02 -5.09
C ALA A 146 16.54 -4.33 -4.57
N THR A 147 17.80 -4.65 -4.88
CA THR A 147 18.48 -5.83 -4.33
C THR A 147 18.75 -5.73 -2.84
N LEU A 148 19.07 -4.54 -2.32
CA LEU A 148 19.23 -4.33 -0.88
C LEU A 148 17.90 -4.53 -0.15
N LEU A 149 16.81 -3.96 -0.66
CA LEU A 149 15.48 -4.13 -0.06
C LEU A 149 15.00 -5.59 -0.07
N ARG A 150 15.39 -6.38 -1.09
CA ARG A 150 15.14 -7.83 -1.13
C ARG A 150 15.86 -8.59 -0.02
N ARG A 151 17.09 -8.19 0.29
CA ARG A 151 17.89 -8.80 1.36
C ARG A 151 17.35 -8.49 2.74
N PHE A 152 16.74 -7.31 2.91
CA PHE A 152 16.12 -6.89 4.16
C PHE A 152 14.94 -7.78 4.55
N GLU A 153 14.03 -8.06 3.62
CA GLU A 153 12.80 -8.84 3.85
C GLU A 153 12.51 -9.78 2.67
N PRO A 154 13.18 -10.95 2.62
CA PRO A 154 13.08 -11.87 1.49
C PRO A 154 11.65 -12.42 1.32
N LYS A 155 10.94 -12.69 2.44
CA LYS A 155 9.57 -13.22 2.42
C LYS A 155 8.59 -12.27 1.75
N LEU A 156 8.67 -10.98 2.04
CA LEU A 156 7.81 -9.98 1.40
C LEU A 156 8.09 -9.88 -0.10
N TYR A 157 9.36 -9.99 -0.48
CA TYR A 157 9.74 -9.99 -1.89
C TYR A 157 9.17 -11.18 -2.66
N GLU A 158 9.19 -12.38 -2.07
CA GLU A 158 8.59 -13.56 -2.70
C GLU A 158 7.10 -13.37 -2.96
N VAL A 159 6.35 -12.83 -1.99
CA VAL A 159 4.91 -12.53 -2.15
C VAL A 159 4.68 -11.52 -3.29
N LEU A 160 5.48 -10.46 -3.37
CA LEU A 160 5.35 -9.45 -4.43
C LEU A 160 5.74 -9.98 -5.80
N ALA A 161 6.82 -10.76 -5.87
CA ALA A 161 7.26 -11.40 -7.09
C ALA A 161 6.22 -12.41 -7.60
N GLU A 162 5.59 -13.16 -6.69
CA GLU A 162 4.51 -14.09 -7.03
C GLU A 162 3.25 -13.35 -7.51
N ARG A 163 2.87 -12.24 -6.87
CA ARG A 163 1.76 -11.40 -7.35
C ARG A 163 2.02 -10.85 -8.75
N ASP A 164 3.23 -10.38 -9.04
CA ASP A 164 3.60 -9.88 -10.36
C ASP A 164 3.67 -11.00 -11.41
N ARG A 165 4.14 -12.20 -11.04
CA ARG A 165 4.11 -13.39 -11.89
C ARG A 165 2.68 -13.77 -12.25
N ARG A 166 1.79 -13.86 -11.26
CA ARG A 166 0.37 -14.17 -11.44
C ARG A 166 -0.33 -13.14 -12.32
N SER A 167 -0.05 -11.84 -12.10
CA SER A 167 -0.61 -10.76 -12.92
C SER A 167 -0.20 -10.87 -14.40
N ARG A 168 1.06 -11.22 -14.70
CA ARG A 168 1.53 -11.41 -16.08
C ARG A 168 0.88 -12.63 -16.76
N VAL A 169 0.69 -13.71 -16.02
CA VAL A 169 0.00 -14.91 -16.54
C VAL A 169 -1.46 -14.57 -16.87
N GLU A 170 -2.15 -13.88 -15.97
CA GLU A 170 -3.54 -13.47 -16.21
C GLU A 170 -3.66 -12.51 -17.40
N GLN A 171 -2.75 -11.54 -17.54
CA GLN A 171 -2.73 -10.63 -18.69
C GLN A 171 -2.52 -11.37 -20.02
N ARG A 172 -1.72 -12.45 -20.03
CA ARG A 172 -1.55 -13.28 -21.23
C ARG A 172 -2.84 -14.04 -21.55
N LYS A 173 -3.46 -14.64 -20.53
CA LYS A 173 -4.73 -15.35 -20.67
C LYS A 173 -5.85 -14.46 -21.21
N VAL A 174 -5.95 -13.21 -20.74
CA VAL A 174 -6.94 -12.24 -21.25
C VAL A 174 -6.67 -11.87 -22.72
N ARG A 175 -5.40 -11.71 -23.12
CA ARG A 175 -5.04 -11.45 -24.53
C ARG A 175 -5.32 -12.63 -25.44
N GLU A 176 -5.06 -13.85 -24.97
CA GLU A 176 -5.34 -15.08 -25.72
C GLU A 176 -6.85 -15.33 -25.88
N ALA A 177 -7.64 -15.07 -24.83
CA ALA A 177 -9.10 -15.15 -24.90
C ALA A 177 -9.70 -14.11 -25.85
N GLY A 178 -9.15 -12.89 -25.88
CA GLY A 178 -9.53 -11.86 -26.85
C GLY A 178 -9.19 -12.26 -28.29
N ALA A 179 -8.00 -12.80 -28.52
CA ALA A 179 -7.57 -13.22 -29.86
C ALA A 179 -8.35 -14.43 -30.40
N ALA A 180 -8.78 -15.34 -29.54
CA ALA A 180 -9.58 -16.51 -29.94
C ALA A 180 -11.05 -16.15 -30.22
N GLY A 181 -11.57 -15.06 -29.67
CA GLY A 181 -12.97 -14.64 -29.82
C GLY A 181 -13.29 -13.85 -31.09
N GLU A 182 -12.30 -13.36 -31.84
CA GLU A 182 -12.49 -12.49 -33.01
C GLU A 182 -12.54 -13.26 -34.36
N VAL A 183 -12.37 -14.58 -34.36
CA VAL A 183 -12.24 -15.38 -35.60
C VAL A 183 -13.56 -16.05 -36.04
N THR A 184 -14.70 -15.79 -35.37
CA THR A 184 -15.98 -16.45 -35.70
C THR A 184 -17.14 -15.48 -35.89
N ASP A 185 -17.01 -14.49 -36.77
CA ASP A 185 -18.19 -13.92 -37.45
C ASP A 185 -17.83 -13.30 -38.81
N SER A 186 -17.24 -14.11 -39.69
CA SER A 186 -17.35 -13.89 -41.12
C SER A 186 -18.45 -14.80 -41.65
N LEU A 187 -19.69 -14.51 -41.25
CA LEU A 187 -20.84 -14.89 -42.06
C LEU A 187 -20.87 -14.00 -43.31
N PRO A 188 -21.20 -14.58 -44.48
CA PRO A 188 -21.21 -13.87 -45.74
C PRO A 188 -22.27 -12.76 -45.71
N THR A 189 -21.85 -11.58 -46.15
CA THR A 189 -22.70 -10.47 -46.55
C THR A 189 -23.78 -10.93 -47.52
N ASP A 190 -25.00 -11.10 -47.03
CA ASP A 190 -26.19 -10.88 -47.83
C ASP A 190 -26.85 -9.57 -47.43
N VAL A 191 -26.78 -8.65 -48.39
CA VAL A 191 -27.40 -7.34 -48.46
C VAL A 191 -28.87 -7.44 -48.08
N THR A 192 -29.25 -6.87 -46.93
CA THR A 192 -30.63 -6.42 -46.74
C THR A 192 -30.63 -5.03 -46.11
N THR A 193 -30.69 -4.04 -47.00
CA THR A 193 -31.04 -2.65 -46.71
C THR A 193 -32.40 -2.61 -46.01
N LEU A 194 -32.41 -2.44 -44.69
CA LEU A 194 -33.62 -2.08 -43.94
C LEU A 194 -33.33 -0.80 -43.16
N THR A 195 -33.68 0.29 -43.81
CA THR A 195 -33.85 1.63 -43.27
C THR A 195 -34.93 1.63 -42.18
N CYS A 196 -34.51 1.73 -40.92
CA CYS A 196 -35.28 2.37 -39.85
C CYS A 196 -34.35 3.48 -39.32
N GLY A 197 -34.64 4.77 -39.49
CA GLY A 197 -35.91 5.40 -39.17
C GLY A 197 -36.00 5.60 -37.66
N ILE A 198 -35.02 6.29 -37.07
CA ILE A 198 -35.10 6.77 -35.69
C ILE A 198 -35.11 8.29 -35.76
N GLU A 199 -36.28 8.79 -35.42
CA GLU A 199 -36.63 10.20 -35.39
C GLU A 199 -35.89 10.93 -34.27
N SER A 200 -35.53 12.15 -34.65
CA SER A 200 -35.12 13.25 -33.80
C SER A 200 -36.11 13.48 -32.66
N LEU A 201 -35.63 13.43 -31.42
CA LEU A 201 -36.30 14.02 -30.27
C LEU A 201 -35.31 14.92 -29.54
N GLU A 202 -35.43 16.20 -29.91
CA GLU A 202 -35.01 17.36 -29.15
C GLU A 202 -35.71 17.43 -27.78
N ALA A 203 -35.17 18.31 -26.93
CA ALA A 203 -35.71 18.88 -25.69
C ALA A 203 -35.28 18.19 -24.38
N ALA A 204 -34.34 18.81 -23.68
CA ALA A 204 -34.66 19.61 -22.50
C ALA A 204 -33.38 20.18 -21.85
N GLU A 205 -33.20 21.48 -22.01
CA GLU A 205 -32.31 22.34 -21.21
C GLU A 205 -32.82 22.44 -19.76
N PRO A 206 -31.97 22.31 -18.74
CA PRO A 206 -32.22 22.91 -17.44
C PRO A 206 -31.29 24.10 -17.15
N SER A 207 -31.87 25.29 -17.28
CA SER A 207 -31.93 26.32 -16.23
C SER A 207 -30.62 26.70 -15.52
N VAL A 208 -30.01 27.76 -16.04
CA VAL A 208 -29.59 28.98 -15.30
C VAL A 208 -29.78 28.92 -13.78
N ILE A 209 -28.69 28.84 -13.03
CA ILE A 209 -28.61 29.41 -11.68
C ILE A 209 -27.59 30.53 -11.74
N ASP A 210 -28.14 31.74 -11.77
CA ASP A 210 -27.49 33.02 -11.57
C ASP A 210 -27.18 33.17 -10.07
N GLY A 211 -25.93 33.47 -9.74
CA GLY A 211 -25.40 33.32 -8.39
C GLY A 211 -24.07 34.03 -8.16
N ARG A 212 -24.00 35.29 -8.58
CA ARG A 212 -23.49 36.43 -7.81
C ARG A 212 -22.16 36.29 -7.04
N GLU A 213 -21.11 36.80 -7.67
CA GLU A 213 -20.08 37.74 -7.19
C GLU A 213 -19.77 37.78 -5.67
N ASP A 214 -18.53 37.44 -5.31
CA ASP A 214 -17.70 38.26 -4.42
C ASP A 214 -16.22 38.04 -4.75
N GLY A 215 -15.55 39.14 -5.09
CA GLY A 215 -14.21 39.17 -5.66
C GLY A 215 -13.09 38.92 -4.66
N ILE A 216 -12.01 38.31 -5.16
CA ILE A 216 -10.67 38.51 -4.63
C ILE A 216 -9.75 38.76 -5.82
N SER A 217 -9.45 40.05 -6.02
CA SER A 217 -8.38 40.55 -6.86
C SER A 217 -7.04 40.15 -6.24
N GLY A 218 -6.29 39.32 -6.95
CA GLY A 218 -4.93 38.92 -6.62
C GLY A 218 -4.07 38.98 -7.87
N ASP A 219 -3.83 40.21 -8.31
CA ASP A 219 -2.94 40.61 -9.40
C ASP A 219 -1.49 40.23 -9.04
N SER A 220 -0.89 39.36 -9.84
CA SER A 220 0.57 39.12 -9.88
C SER A 220 0.90 38.54 -11.25
N GLU A 221 0.81 39.42 -12.23
CA GLU A 221 1.31 39.24 -13.59
C GLU A 221 2.84 39.33 -13.56
N VAL A 222 3.50 38.20 -13.84
CA VAL A 222 4.87 38.19 -14.34
C VAL A 222 4.90 37.35 -15.61
N ASP A 223 4.98 38.08 -16.72
CA ASP A 223 5.67 37.71 -17.96
C ASP A 223 6.84 36.74 -17.70
N ASP A 224 7.01 35.67 -18.49
CA ASP A 224 7.43 35.75 -19.89
C ASP A 224 7.95 34.38 -20.42
N HIS A 225 7.95 34.29 -21.75
CA HIS A 225 8.79 33.44 -22.62
C HIS A 225 8.43 31.95 -22.87
N ARG A 226 7.73 31.77 -23.99
CA ARG A 226 8.14 31.01 -25.20
C ARG A 226 8.96 29.72 -24.98
N SER A 227 8.41 28.58 -25.42
CA SER A 227 9.11 27.69 -26.36
C SER A 227 8.18 26.78 -27.16
N VAL A 228 8.04 27.16 -28.42
CA VAL A 228 7.90 26.36 -29.65
C VAL A 228 8.17 24.84 -29.55
N GLY A 229 7.17 24.07 -29.97
CA GLY A 229 7.28 23.06 -31.03
C GLY A 229 8.21 21.86 -30.84
N SER A 230 7.62 20.66 -30.77
CA SER A 230 8.22 19.47 -31.39
C SER A 230 7.16 18.39 -31.66
N SER A 231 6.59 18.48 -32.85
CA SER A 231 5.87 17.40 -33.52
C SER A 231 6.90 16.36 -33.98
N GLY A 232 7.04 15.28 -33.22
CA GLY A 232 7.93 14.17 -33.53
C GLY A 232 7.20 12.99 -34.17
N SER A 233 6.98 13.06 -35.48
CA SER A 233 6.58 11.92 -36.31
C SER A 233 7.64 10.81 -36.21
N ARG A 234 7.23 9.59 -35.85
CA ARG A 234 8.06 8.39 -36.04
C ARG A 234 7.27 7.31 -36.75
N SER A 235 7.24 7.45 -38.08
CA SER A 235 7.22 6.32 -38.99
C SER A 235 8.46 5.47 -38.73
N ARG A 236 8.29 4.17 -38.51
CA ARG A 236 9.31 3.22 -38.92
C ARG A 236 8.67 1.90 -39.31
N GLU A 237 8.84 1.65 -40.60
CA GLU A 237 8.44 0.49 -41.37
C GLU A 237 9.12 -0.79 -40.86
N GLY A 238 8.59 -1.91 -41.35
CA GLY A 238 8.96 -3.25 -40.97
C GLY A 238 10.41 -3.62 -41.26
N SER A 239 10.85 -4.71 -40.61
CA SER A 239 11.36 -5.86 -41.34
C SER A 239 11.36 -7.12 -40.48
N PRO A 240 11.24 -8.31 -41.11
CA PRO A 240 10.94 -9.58 -40.46
C PRO A 240 12.18 -10.48 -40.29
N ALA A 241 11.91 -11.64 -39.68
CA ALA A 241 12.56 -12.93 -39.88
C ALA A 241 13.78 -13.34 -39.02
N ALA A 242 13.60 -14.56 -38.49
CA ALA A 242 14.58 -15.63 -38.33
C ALA A 242 15.71 -15.47 -37.30
N SER A 243 15.63 -16.28 -36.23
CA SER A 243 16.56 -17.40 -35.95
C SER A 243 16.23 -17.94 -34.55
N ARG A 244 15.65 -19.14 -34.44
CA ARG A 244 16.38 -20.38 -34.16
C ARG A 244 17.55 -20.16 -33.19
N ASN A 245 17.37 -20.54 -31.93
CA ASN A 245 18.45 -21.26 -31.27
C ASN A 245 17.95 -22.33 -30.30
N SER A 246 18.46 -23.51 -30.59
CA SER A 246 18.36 -24.81 -29.97
C SER A 246 18.92 -24.86 -28.55
N SER A 247 18.34 -25.78 -27.77
CA SER A 247 19.01 -26.79 -26.95
C SER A 247 20.25 -26.39 -26.14
N SER A 248 20.18 -26.56 -24.82
CA SER A 248 21.23 -27.27 -24.08
C SER A 248 20.77 -27.59 -22.66
N ALA A 249 20.44 -28.86 -22.44
CA ALA A 249 20.42 -29.46 -21.12
C ALA A 249 21.84 -29.42 -20.53
N GLY A 250 21.97 -29.00 -19.28
CA GLY A 250 23.23 -28.96 -18.56
C GLY A 250 23.02 -29.43 -17.13
N SER A 251 22.99 -30.75 -16.95
CA SER A 251 23.27 -31.40 -15.68
C SER A 251 24.67 -30.98 -15.22
N HIS A 252 24.82 -30.39 -14.04
CA HIS A 252 26.05 -30.53 -13.29
C HIS A 252 25.81 -30.64 -11.79
N ARG A 253 26.41 -31.72 -11.29
CA ARG A 253 26.47 -32.30 -9.96
C ARG A 253 27.73 -31.76 -9.27
N GLY A 254 27.66 -31.51 -7.97
CA GLY A 254 28.81 -31.19 -7.10
C GLY A 254 28.29 -30.59 -5.80
N SER A 255 28.22 -31.27 -4.64
CA SER A 255 29.24 -32.01 -3.88
C SER A 255 30.50 -31.19 -3.59
N SER A 256 30.51 -30.49 -2.45
CA SER A 256 31.66 -30.34 -1.52
C SER A 256 31.15 -29.59 -0.28
N GLN A 257 30.96 -30.20 0.89
CA GLN A 257 31.99 -30.52 1.90
C GLN A 257 33.08 -29.45 2.05
N GLY A 258 33.17 -28.86 3.24
CA GLY A 258 34.26 -27.97 3.64
C GLY A 258 33.90 -27.20 4.90
N GLY A 259 34.11 -27.82 6.07
CA GLY A 259 34.01 -27.16 7.36
C GLY A 259 35.12 -26.12 7.54
N GLY A 260 34.77 -25.00 8.17
CA GLY A 260 35.71 -24.00 8.67
C GLY A 260 35.22 -23.57 10.05
N GLY A 261 35.93 -23.98 11.09
CA GLY A 261 35.64 -23.60 12.48
C GLY A 261 35.96 -22.13 12.75
N PRO A 262 35.35 -21.53 13.78
CA PRO A 262 35.65 -20.15 14.18
C PRO A 262 36.96 -20.08 14.98
N SER A 263 37.94 -19.38 14.42
CA SER A 263 39.11 -18.88 15.15
C SER A 263 38.73 -17.60 15.90
N THR A 264 38.74 -17.67 17.22
CA THR A 264 38.70 -16.51 18.13
C THR A 264 40.09 -15.88 18.22
N PRO A 265 40.29 -14.58 17.92
CA PRO A 265 41.47 -13.86 18.33
C PRO A 265 41.32 -13.28 19.74
N ALA A 266 42.46 -13.30 20.43
CA ALA A 266 42.67 -13.07 21.84
C ALA A 266 42.41 -11.63 22.30
N SER A 267 41.99 -11.52 23.56
CA SER A 267 42.11 -10.33 24.40
C SER A 267 43.58 -10.04 24.71
N GLU A 268 43.96 -8.77 24.65
CA GLU A 268 45.15 -8.22 25.30
C GLU A 268 44.84 -6.77 25.76
N PRO A 269 45.64 -6.23 26.69
CA PRO A 269 45.21 -5.77 28.02
C PRO A 269 44.66 -4.33 28.12
#